data_AF-A0AAU6VMN1-F1
#
_entry.id   AF-A0AAU6VMN1-F1
#
_cell.length_a   1.000
_cell.length_b   1.000
_cell.length_c   1.000
_cell.angle_alpha   90.00
_cell.angle_beta   90.00
_cell.angle_gamma   90.00
#
_symmetry.space_group_name_H-M   'P 1'
#
loop_
_entity.id
_entity.type
_entity.pdbx_description
1 polymer ?
#
loop_
_entity_poly.entity_id
_entity_poly.type
_entity_poly.pdbx_seq_one_letter_code
_entity_poly.pdbx_strand_id
1 'polypeptide(L)' 'MEWVIGIIVIIILGAIFGKPSSCDVCGQSIKKTYYKWTIGGKKQVMCPKCNSQMERKISKEAFNKKFN' A
#
# COMPACT_ATOMS: atom_id res chain seq x y z
N MET A 1 33.60 13.10 5.57
CA MET A 1 32.62 12.52 6.54
C MET A 1 31.24 13.15 6.39
N GLU A 2 31.13 14.47 6.19
CA GLU A 2 29.84 15.18 6.05
C GLU A 2 29.02 14.79 4.81
N TRP A 3 29.67 14.57 3.66
CA TRP A 3 29.02 14.19 2.40
C TRP A 3 28.38 12.79 2.45
N VAL A 4 28.91 11.89 3.28
CA VAL A 4 28.38 10.53 3.45
C VAL A 4 27.03 10.55 4.16
N ILE A 5 26.87 11.44 5.14
CA ILE A 5 25.62 11.60 5.89
C ILE A 5 24.52 12.14 4.96
N GLY A 6 24.86 13.08 4.08
CA GLY A 6 23.94 13.58 3.05
C GLY A 6 23.42 12.49 2.11
N ILE A 7 24.29 11.59 1.65
CA ILE A 7 23.91 10.46 0.76
C ILE A 7 22.98 9.48 1.51
N ILE A 8 23.29 9.17 2.77
CA ILE A 8 22.47 8.26 3.58
C ILE A 8 21.05 8.84 3.76
N VAL A 9 20.94 10.14 4.04
CA VAL A 9 19.64 10.81 4.18
C VAL A 9 18.84 10.75 2.86
N ILE A 10 19.49 10.96 1.71
CA ILE A 10 18.84 10.88 0.40
C ILE A 10 18.35 9.45 0.10
N ILE A 11 19.12 8.42 0.44
CA ILE A 11 18.73 7.01 0.25
C ILE A 11 17.50 6.66 1.12
N ILE A 12 17.50 7.10 2.39
CA ILE A 12 16.38 6.87 3.31
C ILE A 12 15.12 7.59 2.81
N LEU A 13 15.25 8.83 2.35
CA LEU A 13 14.15 9.57 1.74
C LEU A 13 13.65 8.87 0.47
N GLY A 14 14.53 8.41 -0.41
CA GLY A 14 14.15 7.66 -1.62
C GLY A 14 13.41 6.35 -1.32
N ALA A 15 13.79 5.64 -0.26
CA ALA A 15 13.13 4.42 0.17
C ALA A 15 11.74 4.66 0.79
N ILE A 16 11.59 5.74 1.56
CA ILE A 16 10.31 6.09 2.20
C ILE A 16 9.33 6.71 1.20
N PHE A 17 9.83 7.56 0.29
CA PHE A 17 9.04 8.24 -0.74
C PHE A 17 8.93 7.45 -2.05
N GLY A 18 9.53 6.27 -2.13
CA GLY A 18 9.43 5.35 -3.27
C GLY A 18 7.97 5.05 -3.58
N LYS A 19 7.42 5.77 -4.56
CA LYS A 19 6.04 5.65 -4.95
C LYS A 19 5.89 4.32 -5.69
N PRO A 20 5.05 3.40 -5.21
CA PRO A 20 4.92 2.11 -5.85
C PRO A 20 4.36 2.29 -7.27
N SER A 21 5.05 1.72 -8.26
CA SER A 21 4.65 1.86 -9.67
C SER A 21 3.44 1.01 -10.03
N SER A 22 3.21 -0.10 -9.31
CA SER A 22 2.18 -1.09 -9.65
C SER A 22 1.49 -1.65 -8.40
N CYS A 23 0.26 -2.10 -8.60
CA CYS A 23 -0.54 -2.80 -7.60
C CYS A 23 -0.05 -4.24 -7.43
N ASP A 24 0.17 -4.68 -6.19
CA ASP A 24 0.59 -6.06 -5.86
C ASP A 24 -0.50 -7.09 -6.19
N VAL A 25 -1.78 -6.67 -6.16
CA VAL A 25 -2.94 -7.56 -6.32
C VAL A 25 -3.36 -7.76 -7.78
N CYS A 26 -3.34 -6.71 -8.59
CA CYS A 26 -3.84 -6.77 -9.98
C CYS A 26 -2.81 -6.39 -11.03
N GLY A 27 -1.58 -6.04 -10.62
CA GLY A 27 -0.50 -5.64 -11.52
C GLY A 27 -0.69 -4.31 -12.24
N GLN A 28 -1.82 -3.61 -12.04
CA GLN A 28 -2.10 -2.34 -12.70
C GLN A 28 -1.18 -1.23 -12.19
N SER A 29 -0.75 -0.37 -13.10
CA SER A 29 0.09 0.78 -12.75
C SER A 29 -0.66 1.80 -11.89
N ILE A 30 -0.01 2.24 -10.82
CA ILE A 30 -0.55 3.19 -9.85
C ILE A 30 -0.15 4.61 -10.29
N LYS A 31 -1.13 5.38 -10.79
CA LYS A 31 -0.86 6.73 -11.32
C LYS A 31 -0.77 7.83 -10.27
N LYS A 32 -1.57 7.78 -9.20
CA LYS A 32 -1.67 8.93 -8.27
C LYS A 32 -1.81 8.54 -6.81
N THR A 33 -2.79 7.70 -6.50
CA THR A 33 -3.13 7.25 -5.15
C THR A 33 -2.91 5.76 -5.00
N TYR A 34 -2.37 5.36 -3.87
CA TYR A 34 -2.18 3.97 -3.49
C TYR A 34 -2.52 3.79 -2.02
N TYR A 35 -2.89 2.57 -1.69
CA TYR A 35 -3.29 2.18 -0.34
C TYR A 35 -2.40 1.03 0.11
N LYS A 36 -2.04 0.99 1.39
CA LYS A 36 -1.26 -0.10 1.97
C LYS A 36 -2.19 -0.96 2.80
N TRP A 37 -2.23 -2.26 2.50
CA TRP A 37 -3.00 -3.25 3.24
C TRP A 37 -2.10 -4.36 3.75
N THR A 38 -2.39 -4.88 4.94
CA THR A 38 -1.70 -6.06 5.46
C THR A 38 -2.52 -7.29 5.10
N ILE A 39 -1.99 -8.14 4.22
CA ILE A 39 -2.63 -9.38 3.78
C ILE A 39 -1.70 -10.52 4.15
N GLY A 40 -2.16 -11.44 5.02
CA GLY A 40 -1.34 -12.58 5.47
C GLY A 40 -0.02 -12.18 6.14
N GLY A 41 -0.03 -11.08 6.91
CA GLY A 41 1.16 -10.56 7.61
C GLY A 41 2.12 -9.75 6.73
N LYS A 42 1.89 -9.64 5.42
CA LYS A 42 2.72 -8.84 4.51
C LYS A 42 2.01 -7.54 4.13
N LYS A 43 2.75 -6.42 4.16
CA LYS A 43 2.26 -5.12 3.68
C LYS A 43 2.28 -5.11 2.16
N GLN A 44 1.11 -5.11 1.54
CA GLN A 44 0.92 -5.02 0.10
C GLN A 44 0.45 -3.63 -0.30
N VAL A 45 0.83 -3.22 -1.52
CA VAL A 45 0.35 -1.98 -2.13
C VAL A 45 -0.82 -2.29 -3.04
N MET A 46 -1.92 -1.58 -2.84
CA MET A 46 -3.12 -1.70 -3.65
C MET A 46 -3.42 -0.41 -4.42
N CYS A 47 -3.90 -0.58 -5.65
CA CYS A 47 -4.53 0.50 -6.41
C CYS A 47 -5.93 0.82 -5.85
N PRO A 48 -6.51 1.98 -6.19
CA PRO A 48 -7.82 2.40 -5.69
C PRO A 48 -8.95 1.39 -5.97
N LYS A 49 -8.89 0.71 -7.12
CA LYS A 49 -9.86 -0.33 -7.50
C LYS A 49 -9.79 -1.54 -6.57
N CYS A 50 -8.59 -2.07 -6.32
CA CYS A 50 -8.39 -3.19 -5.42
C CYS A 50 -8.69 -2.82 -3.97
N ASN A 51 -8.35 -1.60 -3.55
CA ASN A 51 -8.72 -1.05 -2.26
C ASN A 51 -10.25 -1.04 -2.06
N SER A 52 -11.00 -0.50 -3.02
CA SER A 52 -12.46 -0.44 -2.91
C SER A 52 -13.11 -1.83 -2.81
N GLN A 53 -12.57 -2.83 -3.52
CA GLN A 53 -13.05 -4.20 -3.37
C GLN A 53 -12.75 -4.79 -2.00
N MET A 54 -11.57 -4.51 -1.44
CA MET A 54 -11.19 -4.95 -0.10
C MET A 54 -12.12 -4.34 0.96
N GLU A 55 -12.35 -3.03 0.91
CA GLU A 55 -13.23 -2.33 1.86
C GLU A 55 -14.66 -2.89 1.81
N ARG A 56 -15.18 -3.20 0.63
CA ARG A 56 -16.49 -3.85 0.48
C ARG A 56 -16.52 -5.24 1.11
N LYS A 57 -15.46 -6.04 0.98
CA LYS A 57 -15.37 -7.35 1.62
C LYS A 57 -15.39 -7.21 3.14
N ILE A 58 -14.57 -6.34 3.70
CA ILE A 58 -14.51 -6.09 5.16
C ILE A 58 -15.86 -5.59 5.68
N SER A 59 -16.50 -4.66 4.95
CA SER A 59 -17.82 -4.16 5.31
C SER A 59 -18.87 -5.29 5.30
N LYS A 60 -18.85 -6.16 4.28
CA LYS A 60 -19.74 -7.32 4.21
C LYS A 60 -19.49 -8.32 5.33
N GLU A 61 -18.24 -8.62 5.66
CA GLU A 61 -17.87 -9.49 6.77
C GLU A 61 -18.32 -8.91 8.11
N ALA A 62 -18.12 -7.61 8.33
CA ALA A 62 -18.56 -6.91 9.53
C ALA A 62 -20.10 -6.91 9.65
N PHE A 63 -20.81 -6.70 8.55
CA PHE A 63 -22.26 -6.80 8.50
C PHE A 63 -22.73 -8.21 8.88
N ASN A 64 -22.19 -9.23 8.21
CA ASN A 64 -22.55 -10.62 8.48
C ASN A 64 -22.25 -11.00 9.94
N LYS A 65 -21.10 -10.60 10.49
CA LYS A 65 -20.75 -10.86 11.90
C LYS A 65 -21.74 -10.24 12.89
N LYS A 66 -22.41 -9.16 12.53
CA LYS A 66 -23.36 -8.45 13.42
C LYS A 66 -24.78 -9.01 13.33
N PHE A 67 -25.18 -9.52 12.17
CA PHE A 67 -26.56 -9.88 11.87
C PHE A 67 -26.79 -11.37 11.60
N ASN A 68 -25.73 -12.17 11.61
CA ASN A 68 -25.75 -13.63 11.47
C ASN A 68 -25.00 -14.27 12.63
#